data_AF-A0A2L0B236-F1
#
_entry.id   AF-A0A2L0B236-F1
#
_cell.length_a   1.000
_cell.length_b   1.000
_cell.length_c   1.000
_cell.angle_alpha   90.00
_cell.angle_beta   90.00
_cell.angle_gamma   90.00
#
_symmetry.space_group_name_H-M   'P 1'
#
loop_
_entity.id
_entity.type
_entity.pdbx_description
1 polymer ?
#
loop_
_entity_poly.entity_id
_entity_poly.type
_entity_poly.pdbx_seq_one_letter_code
_entity_poly.pdbx_strand_id
1 'polypeptide(L)'
;TKKFGFPVGAATLSDEVGLDVASHIGPDLKEAFGERFSGGDLGILRDIVKAGFLGRKSGKGIYVYEKRSKHRDVNVEALDILKKYSIEPKGPFEDEDKTMRMVARFVNEAVLCLEEKILANPLEGDIGAV
;
A
#
# COMPACT_ATOMS: atom_id res chain seq x y z
N THR A 1 3.36 -1.10 -9.93
CA THR A 1 3.90 0.28 -9.87
C THR A 1 5.28 0.46 -10.50
N LYS A 2 6.21 -0.52 -10.50
CA LYS A 2 7.55 -0.30 -11.10
C LYS A 2 7.53 0.18 -12.56
N LYS A 3 6.62 -0.36 -13.40
CA LYS A 3 6.45 0.09 -14.79
C LYS A 3 6.11 1.58 -14.92
N PHE A 4 5.47 2.16 -13.90
CA PHE A 4 5.13 3.58 -13.86
C PHE A 4 6.33 4.48 -13.52
N GLY A 5 7.37 3.93 -12.88
CA GLY A 5 8.56 4.69 -12.47
C GLY A 5 8.94 4.57 -10.99
N PHE A 6 8.08 3.97 -10.15
CA PHE A 6 8.42 3.76 -8.74
C PHE A 6 9.66 2.84 -8.59
N PRO A 7 10.62 3.19 -7.71
CA PRO A 7 11.84 2.39 -7.53
C PRO A 7 11.52 0.99 -6.96
N VAL A 8 10.48 0.91 -6.12
CA VAL A 8 10.02 -0.31 -5.45
C VAL A 8 8.55 -0.58 -5.80
N GLY A 9 8.19 -1.85 -6.00
CA GLY A 9 6.81 -2.26 -6.23
C GLY A 9 5.96 -2.07 -4.98
N ALA A 10 4.70 -1.64 -5.09
CA ALA A 10 3.85 -1.33 -3.94
C ALA A 10 3.74 -2.50 -2.93
N ALA A 11 3.46 -3.72 -3.39
CA ALA A 11 3.41 -4.90 -2.52
C ALA A 11 4.75 -5.19 -1.84
N THR A 12 5.86 -5.07 -2.58
CA THR A 12 7.20 -5.23 -1.99
C THR A 12 7.49 -4.14 -0.97
N LEU A 13 7.13 -2.88 -1.24
CA LEU A 13 7.31 -1.78 -0.31
C LEU A 13 6.55 -2.01 1.00
N SER A 14 5.30 -2.48 0.91
CA SER A 14 4.50 -2.83 2.09
C SER A 14 5.17 -3.92 2.94
N ASP A 15 5.75 -4.95 2.31
CA ASP A 15 6.49 -5.99 3.03
C ASP A 15 7.82 -5.50 3.63
N GLU A 16 8.51 -4.56 2.98
CA GLU A 16 9.76 -3.97 3.50
C GLU A 16 9.51 -3.07 4.70
N VAL A 17 8.45 -2.25 4.66
CA VAL A 17 8.05 -1.38 5.78
C VAL A 17 7.46 -2.20 6.94
N GLY A 18 6.60 -3.17 6.62
CA GLY A 18 5.94 -4.03 7.58
C GLY A 18 4.42 -3.92 7.52
N LEU A 19 3.74 -5.06 7.35
CA LEU A 19 2.29 -5.12 7.21
C LEU A 19 1.54 -4.84 8.52
N ASP A 20 2.20 -5.05 9.66
CA ASP A 20 1.71 -4.68 10.98
C ASP A 20 1.72 -3.18 11.24
N VAL A 21 2.73 -2.48 10.72
CA VAL A 21 2.79 -1.01 10.77
C VAL A 21 1.61 -0.43 9.98
N ALA A 22 1.36 -0.95 8.77
CA ALA A 22 0.21 -0.55 7.97
C ALA A 22 -1.13 -0.87 8.68
N SER A 23 -1.24 -2.03 9.31
CA SER A 23 -2.42 -2.45 10.08
C SER A 23 -2.70 -1.53 11.27
N HIS A 24 -1.64 -1.03 11.91
CA HIS A 24 -1.74 -0.09 13.03
C HIS A 24 -2.16 1.32 12.57
N ILE A 25 -1.54 1.85 11.52
CA ILE A 25 -1.75 3.25 11.10
C ILE A 25 -3.08 3.44 10.35
N GLY A 26 -3.58 2.40 9.66
CA GLY A 26 -4.80 2.49 8.85
C GLY A 26 -6.04 3.01 9.58
N PRO A 27 -6.40 2.46 10.76
CA PRO A 27 -7.50 2.97 11.58
C PRO A 27 -7.34 4.44 11.98
N ASP A 28 -6.13 4.85 12.40
CA ASP A 28 -5.86 6.22 12.86
C ASP A 28 -6.02 7.22 11.70
N LEU A 29 -5.52 6.88 10.51
CA LEU A 29 -5.74 7.70 9.31
C LEU A 29 -7.22 7.78 8.91
N LYS A 30 -7.96 6.67 9.03
CA LYS A 30 -9.40 6.67 8.75
C LYS A 30 -10.17 7.52 9.77
N GLU A 31 -9.77 7.52 11.03
CA GLU A 31 -10.38 8.36 12.07
C GLU A 31 -10.11 9.85 11.81
N ALA A 32 -8.85 10.20 11.53
CA ALA A 32 -8.44 11.58 11.30
C ALA A 32 -9.02 12.17 10.00
N PHE A 33 -9.12 11.35 8.95
CA PHE A 33 -9.35 11.84 7.59
C PHE A 33 -10.60 11.25 6.91
N GLY A 34 -11.31 10.33 7.58
CA GLY A 34 -12.60 9.83 7.11
C GLY A 34 -12.56 9.06 5.80
N GLU A 35 -13.56 9.30 4.95
CA GLU A 35 -13.76 8.53 3.71
C GLU A 35 -12.63 8.68 2.69
N ARG A 36 -11.88 9.79 2.68
CA ARG A 36 -10.78 9.96 1.71
C ARG A 36 -9.64 8.97 1.91
N PHE A 37 -9.37 8.56 3.16
CA PHE A 37 -8.42 7.49 3.49
C PHE A 37 -9.08 6.11 3.61
N SER A 38 -10.37 6.02 3.26
CA SER A 38 -11.03 4.73 3.08
C SER A 38 -10.77 4.16 1.68
N GLY A 39 -10.85 2.84 1.55
CA GLY A 39 -10.64 2.14 0.30
C GLY A 39 -10.92 0.65 0.48
N GLY A 40 -9.87 -0.12 0.75
CA GLY A 40 -9.99 -1.54 1.07
C GLY A 40 -10.53 -1.79 2.48
N ASP A 41 -10.92 -3.04 2.73
CA ASP A 41 -11.27 -3.51 4.07
C ASP A 41 -10.01 -3.62 4.94
N LEU A 42 -9.97 -2.89 6.06
CA LEU A 42 -8.86 -2.93 7.03
C LEU A 42 -8.69 -4.32 7.67
N GLY A 43 -9.71 -5.17 7.62
CA GLY A 43 -9.68 -6.56 8.02
C GLY A 43 -8.63 -7.39 7.28
N ILE A 44 -8.28 -7.03 6.04
CA ILE A 44 -7.23 -7.71 5.26
C ILE A 44 -5.90 -7.67 6.02
N LEU A 45 -5.47 -6.47 6.44
CA LEU A 45 -4.21 -6.29 7.14
C LEU A 45 -4.25 -6.93 8.52
N ARG A 46 -5.40 -6.92 9.20
CA ARG A 46 -5.58 -7.59 10.49
C ARG A 46 -5.42 -9.11 10.37
N ASP A 47 -6.04 -9.73 9.38
CA ASP A 47 -5.98 -11.18 9.19
C ASP A 47 -4.57 -11.61 8.73
N ILE A 48 -3.92 -10.82 7.86
CA ILE A 48 -2.51 -11.03 7.46
C ILE A 48 -1.57 -10.98 8.68
N VAL A 49 -1.73 -10.00 9.56
CA VAL A 49 -0.89 -9.86 10.76
C VAL A 49 -1.16 -10.98 11.75
N LYS A 50 -2.43 -11.37 11.94
CA LYS A 50 -2.80 -12.53 12.78
C LYS A 50 -2.22 -13.84 12.27
N ALA A 51 -2.07 -13.99 10.96
CA ALA A 51 -1.39 -15.14 10.34
C ALA A 51 0.14 -15.09 10.48
N GLY A 52 0.70 -14.04 11.10
CA GLY A 52 2.15 -13.87 11.28
C GLY A 52 2.88 -13.36 10.04
N PHE A 53 2.16 -12.89 9.03
CA PHE A 53 2.74 -12.36 7.79
C PHE A 53 3.05 -10.87 7.96
N LEU A 54 4.20 -10.56 8.56
CA LEU A 54 4.59 -9.18 8.88
C LEU A 54 5.47 -8.54 7.80
N GLY A 55 5.75 -9.24 6.71
CA GLY A 55 6.65 -8.78 5.64
C GLY A 55 8.06 -9.36 5.77
N ARG A 56 9.05 -8.58 5.36
CA ARG A 56 10.44 -9.05 5.29
C ARG A 56 11.03 -9.40 6.65
N LYS A 57 10.60 -8.70 7.71
CA LYS A 57 11.10 -8.92 9.08
C LYS A 57 10.72 -10.28 9.66
N SER A 58 9.57 -10.84 9.28
CA SER A 58 9.13 -12.19 9.66
C SER A 58 9.54 -13.26 8.65
N GLY A 59 10.21 -12.88 7.55
CA GLY A 59 10.54 -13.79 6.45
C GLY A 59 9.35 -14.13 5.54
N LYS A 60 8.17 -13.57 5.79
CA LYS A 60 6.93 -13.87 5.05
C LYS A 60 5.92 -12.72 5.19
N GLY A 61 5.41 -12.25 4.06
CA GLY A 61 4.40 -11.19 3.93
C GLY A 61 3.48 -11.52 2.76
N ILE A 62 3.32 -10.57 1.83
CA ILE A 62 2.75 -10.84 0.50
C ILE A 62 3.67 -11.79 -0.29
N TYR A 63 4.99 -11.65 -0.09
CA TYR A 63 5.99 -12.57 -0.62
C TYR A 63 6.65 -13.42 0.48
N VAL A 64 7.26 -14.52 0.08
CA VAL A 64 8.15 -15.33 0.94
C VAL A 64 9.58 -14.81 0.79
N TYR A 65 10.27 -14.61 1.92
CA TYR A 65 11.61 -14.06 1.99
C TYR A 65 12.58 -15.06 2.60
N GLU A 66 13.35 -15.73 1.75
CA GLU A 66 14.39 -16.65 2.18
C GLU A 66 15.70 -15.92 2.48
N LYS A 67 16.43 -16.40 3.51
CA LYS A 67 17.74 -15.85 3.83
C LYS A 67 18.69 -16.08 2.66
N ARG A 68 19.38 -15.01 2.24
CA ARG A 68 20.40 -15.01 1.17
C ARG A 68 19.88 -15.35 -0.23
N SER A 69 18.56 -15.39 -0.43
CA SER A 69 17.95 -15.51 -1.75
C SER A 69 17.46 -14.15 -2.24
N LYS A 70 17.59 -13.90 -3.54
CA LYS A 70 16.89 -12.79 -4.22
C LYS A 70 15.50 -13.23 -4.71
N HIS A 71 15.19 -14.52 -4.61
CA HIS A 71 13.91 -15.05 -5.02
C HIS A 71 12.82 -14.62 -4.04
N ARG A 72 11.66 -14.29 -4.59
CA ARG A 72 10.50 -13.80 -3.85
C ARG A 72 9.26 -14.44 -4.43
N ASP A 73 8.99 -15.65 -3.97
CA ASP A 73 7.77 -16.34 -4.33
C ASP A 73 6.57 -15.66 -3.70
N VAL A 74 5.44 -15.74 -4.38
CA VAL A 74 4.19 -15.23 -3.82
C VAL A 74 3.75 -16.14 -2.68
N ASN A 75 3.38 -15.55 -1.55
CA ASN A 75 2.84 -16.32 -0.42
C ASN A 75 1.40 -16.75 -0.73
N VAL A 76 1.20 -18.06 -0.94
CA VAL A 76 -0.11 -18.64 -1.26
C VAL A 76 -1.13 -18.42 -0.13
N GLU A 77 -0.72 -18.52 1.13
CA GLU A 77 -1.61 -18.30 2.27
C GLU A 77 -2.05 -16.83 2.37
N ALA A 78 -1.17 -15.87 2.03
CA ALA A 78 -1.55 -14.47 1.94
C ALA A 78 -2.51 -14.22 0.76
N LEU A 79 -2.32 -14.90 -0.37
CA LEU A 79 -3.26 -14.83 -1.50
C LEU A 79 -4.65 -15.33 -1.10
N ASP A 80 -4.75 -16.39 -0.31
CA ASP A 80 -6.05 -16.92 0.12
C ASP A 80 -6.75 -15.96 1.08
N ILE A 81 -6.01 -15.28 1.96
CA ILE A 81 -6.55 -14.15 2.74
C ILE A 81 -7.02 -13.04 1.81
N LEU A 82 -6.23 -12.61 0.82
CA LEU A 82 -6.61 -11.54 -0.10
C LEU A 82 -7.89 -11.89 -0.90
N LYS A 83 -8.05 -13.15 -1.34
CA LYS A 83 -9.25 -13.62 -2.04
C LYS A 83 -10.50 -13.54 -1.18
N LYS A 84 -10.41 -13.78 0.14
CA LYS A 84 -11.56 -13.65 1.06
C LYS A 84 -12.17 -12.25 1.03
N TYR A 85 -11.36 -11.22 0.76
CA TYR A 85 -11.78 -9.82 0.71
C TYR A 85 -11.87 -9.27 -0.72
N SER A 86 -11.73 -10.11 -1.74
CA SER A 86 -11.84 -9.65 -3.13
C SER A 86 -13.28 -9.22 -3.42
N ILE A 87 -13.40 -8.08 -4.08
CA ILE A 87 -14.68 -7.53 -4.53
C ILE A 87 -14.65 -7.40 -6.06
N GLU A 88 -15.83 -7.44 -6.67
CA GLU A 88 -15.97 -7.14 -8.09
C GLU A 88 -15.55 -5.70 -8.38
N PRO A 89 -14.65 -5.46 -9.35
CA PRO A 89 -14.25 -4.13 -9.74
C PRO A 89 -15.45 -3.31 -10.20
N LYS A 90 -15.66 -2.16 -9.57
CA LYS A 90 -16.60 -1.14 -10.07
C LYS A 90 -15.83 -0.22 -11.02
N GLY A 91 -16.15 -0.28 -12.31
CA GLY A 91 -15.54 0.56 -13.34
C GLY A 91 -14.27 -0.03 -13.99
N PRO A 92 -13.50 0.80 -14.73
CA PRO A 92 -12.33 0.37 -15.50
C PRO A 92 -11.29 -0.37 -14.65
N PHE A 93 -10.75 -1.47 -15.18
CA PHE A 93 -9.87 -2.39 -14.46
C PHE A 93 -8.67 -2.86 -15.30
N GLU A 94 -8.25 -2.05 -16.26
CA GLU A 94 -7.03 -2.30 -17.01
C GLU A 94 -5.78 -1.96 -16.16
N ASP A 95 -4.61 -2.38 -16.61
CA ASP A 95 -3.37 -2.17 -15.85
C ASP A 95 -3.00 -0.69 -15.66
N GLU A 96 -3.38 0.14 -16.64
CA GLU A 96 -3.24 1.59 -16.55
C GLU A 96 -4.17 2.16 -15.46
N ASP A 97 -5.43 1.72 -15.40
CA ASP A 97 -6.39 2.13 -14.38
C ASP A 97 -5.90 1.76 -12.98
N LYS A 98 -5.40 0.53 -12.80
CA LYS A 98 -4.84 0.08 -11.50
C LYS A 98 -3.69 0.99 -11.06
N THR A 99 -2.85 1.39 -12.01
CA THR A 99 -1.71 2.27 -11.75
C THR A 99 -2.19 3.67 -11.37
N MET A 100 -3.09 4.25 -12.16
CA MET A 100 -3.64 5.58 -11.91
C MET A 100 -4.45 5.66 -10.62
N ARG A 101 -5.14 4.59 -10.20
CA ARG A 101 -5.80 4.53 -8.88
C ARG A 101 -4.85 4.74 -7.71
N MET A 102 -3.59 4.31 -7.83
CA MET A 102 -2.58 4.55 -6.80
C MET A 102 -1.98 5.96 -6.93
N VAL A 103 -1.55 6.32 -8.15
CA VAL A 103 -0.84 7.57 -8.39
C VAL A 103 -1.73 8.79 -8.17
N ALA A 104 -2.95 8.78 -8.71
CA ALA A 104 -3.86 9.91 -8.60
C ALA A 104 -4.23 10.19 -7.13
N ARG A 105 -4.40 9.15 -6.30
CA ARG A 105 -4.63 9.37 -4.85
C ARG A 105 -3.43 10.00 -4.18
N PHE A 106 -2.22 9.55 -4.49
CA PHE A 106 -0.99 10.16 -3.96
C PHE A 106 -0.85 11.63 -4.37
N VAL A 107 -1.03 11.94 -5.66
CA VAL A 107 -0.92 13.30 -6.18
C VAL A 107 -2.01 14.21 -5.61
N ASN A 108 -3.26 13.74 -5.53
CA ASN A 108 -4.35 14.53 -4.94
C ASN A 108 -4.07 14.88 -3.47
N GLU A 109 -3.52 13.94 -2.69
CA GLU A 109 -3.12 14.22 -1.31
C GLU A 109 -1.97 15.24 -1.21
N ALA A 110 -0.99 15.20 -2.13
CA ALA A 110 0.06 16.21 -2.19
C ALA A 110 -0.50 17.62 -2.50
N VAL A 111 -1.46 17.71 -3.43
CA VAL A 111 -2.15 18.98 -3.75
C VAL A 111 -2.96 19.48 -2.54
N LEU A 112 -3.68 18.59 -1.84
CA LEU A 112 -4.41 18.96 -0.63
C LEU A 112 -3.48 19.49 0.47
N CYS A 113 -2.32 18.85 0.69
CA CYS A 113 -1.31 19.35 1.63
C CYS A 113 -0.82 20.76 1.27
N LEU A 114 -0.77 21.11 -0.02
CA LEU A 114 -0.44 22.47 -0.46
C LEU A 114 -1.60 23.44 -0.18
N GLU A 115 -2.85 23.05 -0.47
CA GLU A 115 -4.04 23.86 -0.19
C GLU A 115 -4.22 24.14 1.31
N GLU A 116 -3.96 23.13 2.14
CA GLU A 116 -4.01 23.21 3.61
C GLU A 116 -2.77 23.89 4.22
N LYS A 117 -1.82 24.33 3.39
CA LYS A 117 -0.58 25.01 3.79
C LYS A 117 0.32 24.17 4.69
N ILE A 118 0.24 22.84 4.58
CA ILE A 118 1.22 21.91 5.15
C ILE A 118 2.52 21.98 4.35
N LEU A 119 2.42 22.09 3.02
CA LEU A 119 3.54 22.42 2.15
C LEU A 119 3.63 23.94 1.98
N ALA A 120 4.83 24.52 2.08
CA ALA A 120 4.99 25.97 1.90
C ALA A 120 4.89 26.38 0.42
N ASN A 121 5.28 25.50 -0.50
CA ASN A 121 5.24 25.70 -1.94
C ASN A 121 5.30 24.35 -2.69
N PRO A 122 4.96 24.31 -4.00
CA PRO A 122 4.99 23.08 -4.79
C PRO A 122 6.37 22.41 -4.85
N LEU A 123 7.45 23.20 -4.91
CA LEU A 123 8.82 22.67 -5.04
C LEU A 123 9.22 21.83 -3.81
N GLU A 124 8.84 22.24 -2.61
CA GLU A 124 9.08 21.44 -1.40
C GLU A 124 8.32 20.12 -1.43
N GLY A 125 7.08 20.13 -1.94
CA GLY A 125 6.31 18.90 -2.16
C GLY A 125 7.00 17.95 -3.13
N ASP A 126 7.47 18.46 -4.26
CA ASP A 126 8.18 17.67 -5.28
C ASP A 126 9.48 17.08 -4.71
N ILE A 127 10.28 17.86 -4.00
CA ILE A 127 11.53 17.39 -3.38
C ILE A 127 11.26 16.30 -2.33
N GLY A 128 10.20 16.43 -1.54
CA GLY A 128 9.85 15.43 -0.52
C GLY A 128 9.24 14.14 -1.07
N ALA A 129 8.63 14.20 -2.26
CA ALA A 129 7.96 13.07 -2.89
C ALA A 129 8.88 12.19 -3.77
N VAL A 130 10.04 12.72 -4.19
CA VAL A 130 10.99 12.05 -5.11
C VAL A 130 12.05 11.24 -4.38
#